data_AF-A0A7V4K0X2-F1
#
_entry.id   AF-A0A7V4K0X2-F1
#
_cell.length_a   1.000
_cell.length_b   1.000
_cell.length_c   1.000
_cell.angle_alpha   90.00
_cell.angle_beta   90.00
_cell.angle_gamma   90.00
#
_symmetry.space_group_name_H-M   'P 1'
#
loop_
_entity.id
_entity.type
_entity.pdbx_description
1 polymer ?
#
loop_
_entity_poly.entity_id
_entity_poly.type
_entity_poly.pdbx_seq_one_letter_code
_entity_poly.pdbx_strand_id
1 'polypeptide(L)'
;MVEAVREMAKKHLKEVELLLGWTEGPDALHVTPLVLCSDKEVDRLTWNPFCSINLAGYLYELKGRRIGIFAKGCDSRSIVQLINEGLIKREEVVVFGLPCKGCVDVKKLSKELKGEEVAAVSFDGDEVVVQTKNKKLTLPFKDLVFDKCIGCPYP
;
A
#
# COMPACT_ATOMS: atom_id res chain seq x y z
N MET A 1 12.77 -1.89 1.15
CA MET A 1 11.71 -1.40 0.23
C MET A 1 11.02 -0.16 0.77
N VAL A 2 10.56 -0.17 2.04
CA VAL A 2 9.96 1.01 2.67
C VAL A 2 10.90 2.23 2.73
N GLU A 3 12.21 2.03 2.93
CA GLU A 3 13.17 3.14 2.97
C GLU A 3 13.19 3.97 1.67
N ALA A 4 13.13 3.33 0.50
CA ALA A 4 13.05 4.06 -0.78
C ALA A 4 11.76 4.89 -0.88
N VAL A 5 10.64 4.41 -0.33
CA VAL A 5 9.37 5.16 -0.26
C VAL A 5 9.52 6.36 0.67
N ARG A 6 10.18 6.18 1.83
CA ARG A 6 10.48 7.25 2.78
C ARG A 6 11.41 8.32 2.19
N GLU A 7 12.43 7.90 1.44
CA GLU A 7 13.33 8.82 0.74
C GLU A 7 12.61 9.61 -0.35
N MET A 8 11.77 8.96 -1.17
CA MET A 8 10.92 9.65 -2.15
C MET A 8 9.98 10.65 -1.48
N ALA A 9 9.35 10.27 -0.36
CA ALA A 9 8.51 11.16 0.41
C ALA A 9 9.29 12.40 0.91
N LYS A 10 10.45 12.21 1.54
CA LYS A 10 11.30 13.32 2.03
C LYS A 10 11.73 14.26 0.90
N LYS A 11 12.05 13.72 -0.28
CA LYS A 11 12.47 14.52 -1.43
C LYS A 11 11.35 15.36 -2.02
N HIS A 12 10.14 14.80 -2.12
CA HIS A 12 9.04 15.42 -2.87
C HIS A 12 7.94 16.04 -2.00
N LEU A 13 8.05 15.97 -0.67
CA LEU A 13 7.03 16.55 0.24
C LEU A 13 6.82 18.05 0.01
N LYS A 14 7.86 18.78 -0.42
CA LYS A 14 7.79 20.22 -0.71
C LYS A 14 7.05 20.55 -2.00
N GLU A 15 6.83 19.56 -2.86
CA GLU A 15 6.15 19.74 -4.14
C GLU A 15 4.63 19.58 -4.02
N VAL A 16 4.15 19.08 -2.88
CA VAL A 16 2.74 18.75 -2.64
C VAL A 16 2.31 19.33 -1.29
N GLU A 17 1.02 19.60 -1.14
CA GLU A 17 0.46 20.03 0.15
C GLU A 17 0.23 18.86 1.11
N LEU A 18 -0.11 17.70 0.56
CA LEU A 18 -0.29 16.45 1.28
C LEU A 18 0.29 15.30 0.48
N LEU A 19 0.76 14.27 1.17
CA LEU A 19 1.21 13.02 0.57
C LEU A 19 0.38 11.86 1.12
N LEU A 20 -0.20 11.05 0.23
CA LEU A 20 -0.93 9.83 0.56
C LEU A 20 -0.03 8.62 0.46
N GLY A 21 0.01 7.84 1.54
CA GLY A 21 0.69 6.55 1.62
C GLY A 21 -0.02 5.59 2.56
N TRP A 22 0.71 4.60 3.06
CA TRP A 22 0.22 3.63 4.05
C TRP A 22 1.02 3.73 5.33
N THR A 23 0.42 3.39 6.46
CA THR A 23 1.06 3.17 7.76
C THR A 23 0.65 1.81 8.32
N GLU A 24 1.39 1.30 9.29
CA GLU A 24 1.00 0.12 10.05
C GLU A 24 -0.42 0.28 10.63
N GLY A 25 -1.19 -0.79 10.60
CA GLY A 25 -2.55 -0.84 11.10
C GLY A 25 -2.62 -1.36 12.55
N PRO A 26 -3.81 -1.80 13.00
CA PRO A 26 -4.00 -2.29 14.37
C PRO A 26 -3.29 -3.62 14.66
N ASP A 27 -2.88 -4.36 13.63
CA ASP A 27 -2.17 -5.63 13.75
C ASP A 27 -1.17 -5.82 12.60
N ALA A 28 -0.38 -6.91 12.67
CA ALA A 28 0.68 -7.21 11.72
C ALA A 28 0.21 -7.54 10.29
N LEU A 29 -1.09 -7.75 10.07
CA LEU A 29 -1.69 -8.12 8.78
C LEU A 29 -2.39 -6.95 8.09
N HIS A 30 -2.67 -5.88 8.84
CA HIS A 30 -3.40 -4.73 8.35
C HIS A 30 -2.52 -3.50 8.25
N VAL A 31 -2.76 -2.73 7.19
CA VAL A 31 -2.21 -1.38 7.03
C VAL A 31 -3.37 -0.41 6.85
N THR A 32 -3.13 0.85 7.14
CA THR A 32 -4.14 1.91 7.01
C THR A 32 -3.61 3.06 6.15
N PRO A 33 -4.48 3.83 5.50
CA PRO A 33 -4.06 5.03 4.79
C PRO A 33 -3.43 6.04 5.73
N LEU A 34 -2.38 6.70 5.26
CA LEU A 34 -1.71 7.78 5.94
C LEU A 34 -1.72 9.02 5.04
N VAL A 35 -2.15 10.14 5.61
CA VAL A 35 -2.02 11.47 4.99
C VAL A 35 -0.92 12.20 5.74
N LEU A 36 0.17 12.57 5.04
CA LEU A 36 1.30 13.28 5.62
C LEU A 36 1.33 14.73 5.15
N CYS A 37 1.72 15.65 6.03
CA CYS A 37 2.01 17.04 5.68
C CYS A 37 3.41 17.52 6.14
N SER A 38 4.15 16.70 6.89
CA SER A 38 5.51 17.00 7.35
C SER A 38 6.47 15.83 7.18
N ASP A 39 7.73 16.16 6.96
CA ASP A 39 8.90 15.28 6.99
C ASP A 39 9.01 14.46 8.28
N LYS A 40 8.55 15.00 9.41
CA LYS A 40 8.54 14.32 10.72
C LYS A 40 7.66 13.08 10.75
N GLU A 41 6.71 12.97 9.84
CA GLU A 41 5.77 11.86 9.78
C GLU A 41 6.21 10.76 8.82
N VAL A 42 7.26 10.99 8.03
CA VAL A 42 7.69 10.07 6.97
C VAL A 42 8.05 8.70 7.52
N ASP A 43 8.61 8.62 8.72
CA ASP A 43 9.02 7.35 9.32
C ASP A 43 7.81 6.46 9.68
N ARG A 44 6.57 7.01 9.66
CA ARG A 44 5.32 6.25 9.79
C ARG A 44 4.92 5.54 8.50
N LEU A 45 5.50 5.91 7.35
CA LEU A 45 5.21 5.24 6.09
C LEU A 45 5.63 3.78 6.16
N THR A 46 4.75 2.92 5.67
CA THR A 46 5.01 1.50 5.44
C THR A 46 4.79 1.17 3.97
N TRP A 47 5.57 0.21 3.47
CA TRP A 47 5.38 -0.35 2.14
C TRP A 47 5.73 -1.83 2.17
N ASN A 48 4.70 -2.66 2.03
CA ASN A 48 4.77 -4.11 2.05
C ASN A 48 3.56 -4.70 1.27
N PRO A 49 3.52 -6.01 1.03
CA PRO A 49 2.42 -6.64 0.30
C PRO A 49 1.02 -6.56 0.95
N PHE A 50 0.89 -6.12 2.21
CA PHE A 50 -0.41 -5.84 2.82
C PHE A 50 -1.01 -4.50 2.41
N CYS A 51 -0.25 -3.63 1.70
CA CYS A 51 -0.69 -2.34 1.14
C CYS A 51 -1.68 -2.50 -0.03
N SER A 52 -2.79 -3.20 0.24
CA SER A 52 -3.87 -3.56 -0.69
C SER A 52 -4.93 -2.47 -0.84
N ILE A 53 -5.02 -1.56 0.11
CA ILE A 53 -5.96 -0.43 0.08
C ILE A 53 -5.61 0.48 -1.10
N ASN A 54 -6.61 0.83 -1.89
CA ASN A 54 -6.48 1.76 -3.00
C ASN A 54 -6.62 3.20 -2.47
N LEU A 55 -5.52 3.95 -2.47
CA LEU A 55 -5.49 5.32 -1.95
C LEU A 55 -6.22 6.33 -2.86
N ALA A 56 -6.48 5.98 -4.13
CA ALA A 56 -7.15 6.89 -5.06
C ALA A 56 -8.55 7.29 -4.58
N GLY A 57 -9.24 6.43 -3.82
CA GLY A 57 -10.55 6.71 -3.24
C GLY A 57 -10.59 7.96 -2.34
N TYR A 58 -9.46 8.34 -1.75
CA TYR A 58 -9.34 9.51 -0.87
C TYR A 58 -9.12 10.82 -1.64
N LEU A 59 -8.80 10.76 -2.93
CA LEU A 59 -8.49 11.96 -3.72
C LEU A 59 -9.69 12.89 -3.89
N TYR A 60 -10.91 12.33 -3.96
CA TYR A 60 -12.12 13.14 -4.12
C TYR A 60 -12.40 14.03 -2.90
N GLU A 61 -12.18 13.52 -1.69
CA GLU A 61 -12.36 14.28 -0.45
C GLU A 61 -11.25 15.34 -0.25
N LEU A 62 -10.10 15.14 -0.90
CA LEU A 62 -8.93 16.00 -0.81
C LEU A 62 -8.76 16.95 -2.01
N LYS A 63 -9.77 17.04 -2.89
CA LYS A 63 -9.74 17.87 -4.09
C LYS A 63 -9.56 19.36 -3.78
N GLY A 64 -8.98 20.10 -4.72
CA GLY A 64 -8.65 21.52 -4.54
C GLY A 64 -7.33 21.77 -3.80
N ARG A 65 -6.57 20.72 -3.49
CA ARG A 65 -5.21 20.76 -2.95
C ARG A 65 -4.27 20.01 -3.87
N ARG A 66 -2.98 20.36 -3.87
CA ARG A 66 -1.96 19.60 -4.60
C ARG A 66 -1.56 18.35 -3.82
N ILE A 67 -2.03 17.17 -4.23
CA ILE A 67 -1.86 15.90 -3.53
C ILE A 67 -0.80 15.03 -4.20
N GLY A 68 0.19 14.59 -3.44
CA GLY A 68 1.06 13.48 -3.78
C GLY A 68 0.39 12.15 -3.41
N ILE A 69 0.52 11.12 -4.24
CA ILE A 69 -0.02 9.79 -3.95
C ILE A 69 0.96 8.70 -4.37
N PHE A 70 1.28 7.80 -3.43
CA PHE A 70 1.92 6.54 -3.78
C PHE A 70 0.90 5.61 -4.42
N ALA A 71 1.21 5.09 -5.60
CA ALA A 71 0.28 4.34 -6.41
C ALA A 71 0.89 3.03 -6.92
N LYS A 72 0.15 1.94 -6.69
CA LYS A 72 0.33 0.67 -7.40
C LYS A 72 -0.21 0.79 -8.83
N GLY A 73 0.10 -0.18 -9.69
CA GLY A 73 -0.47 -0.26 -11.04
C GLY A 73 -2.01 -0.30 -11.08
N CYS A 74 -2.66 -0.92 -10.09
CA CYS A 74 -4.12 -0.89 -9.98
C CYS A 74 -4.65 0.48 -9.50
N ASP A 75 -3.92 1.16 -8.62
CA ASP A 75 -4.33 2.46 -8.07
C ASP A 75 -4.26 3.53 -9.16
N SER A 76 -3.22 3.47 -10.01
CA SER A 76 -3.03 4.43 -11.11
C SER A 76 -4.22 4.43 -12.08
N ARG A 77 -4.83 3.28 -12.35
CA ARG A 77 -6.04 3.17 -13.16
C ARG A 77 -7.24 3.86 -12.51
N SER A 78 -7.39 3.75 -11.19
CA SER A 78 -8.42 4.47 -10.46
C SER A 78 -8.19 5.98 -10.50
N ILE A 79 -6.95 6.44 -10.37
CA ILE A 79 -6.60 7.87 -10.51
C ILE A 79 -7.00 8.39 -11.90
N VAL A 80 -6.66 7.65 -12.96
CA VAL A 80 -7.04 8.02 -14.33
C VAL A 80 -8.55 8.08 -14.49
N GLN A 81 -9.29 7.12 -13.92
CA GLN A 81 -10.76 7.12 -13.99
C GLN A 81 -11.36 8.35 -13.30
N LEU A 82 -10.88 8.70 -12.09
CA LEU A 82 -11.35 9.89 -11.37
C LEU A 82 -11.08 11.18 -12.16
N ILE A 83 -9.96 11.26 -12.87
CA ILE A 83 -9.63 12.40 -13.74
C ILE A 83 -10.59 12.44 -14.95
N ASN A 84 -10.81 11.31 -15.61
CA ASN A 84 -11.68 11.22 -16.79
C ASN A 84 -13.15 11.54 -16.47
N GLU A 85 -13.60 11.18 -15.27
CA GLU A 85 -14.95 11.52 -14.77
C GLU A 85 -15.05 12.96 -14.25
N GLY A 86 -13.95 13.72 -14.25
CA GLY A 86 -13.91 15.10 -13.76
C GLY A 86 -14.07 15.24 -12.24
N LEU A 87 -13.90 14.15 -11.50
CA LEU A 87 -14.00 14.14 -10.03
C LEU A 87 -12.79 14.80 -9.36
N ILE A 88 -11.63 14.75 -10.02
CA ILE A 88 -10.39 15.41 -9.62
C ILE A 88 -9.71 16.00 -10.85
N LYS A 89 -8.86 17.02 -10.66
CA LYS A 89 -8.07 17.60 -11.75
C LYS A 89 -6.69 16.98 -11.84
N ARG A 90 -6.16 16.81 -13.06
CA ARG A 90 -4.85 16.18 -13.28
C ARG A 90 -3.72 16.98 -12.63
N GLU A 91 -3.78 18.30 -12.70
CA GLU A 91 -2.80 19.24 -12.16
C GLU A 91 -2.74 19.23 -10.62
N GLU A 92 -3.81 18.79 -9.97
CA GLU A 92 -3.90 18.67 -8.51
C GLU A 92 -3.21 17.40 -7.98
N VAL A 93 -2.74 16.48 -8.85
CA VAL A 93 -2.21 15.17 -8.42
C VAL A 93 -0.78 14.92 -8.92
N VAL A 94 0.10 14.51 -8.02
CA VAL A 94 1.45 14.00 -8.31
C VAL A 94 1.50 12.51 -7.95
N VAL A 95 1.77 11.66 -8.93
CA VAL A 95 1.72 10.20 -8.75
C VAL A 95 3.14 9.63 -8.58
N PHE A 96 3.38 8.94 -7.48
CA PHE A 96 4.60 8.19 -7.20
C PHE A 96 4.35 6.70 -7.42
N GLY A 97 4.76 6.19 -8.58
CA GLY A 97 4.56 4.78 -8.93
C GLY A 97 5.43 3.85 -8.08
N LEU A 98 4.83 2.81 -7.51
CA LEU A 98 5.54 1.76 -6.77
C LEU A 98 5.43 0.41 -7.49
N PRO A 99 6.55 -0.33 -7.66
CA PRO A 99 6.50 -1.68 -8.20
C PRO A 99 5.75 -2.61 -7.23
N CYS A 100 4.85 -3.44 -7.75
CA CYS A 100 3.93 -4.28 -7.00
C CYS A 100 3.86 -5.69 -7.59
N LYS A 101 4.42 -6.67 -6.88
CA LYS A 101 4.31 -8.10 -7.24
C LYS A 101 2.93 -8.72 -6.92
N GLY A 102 2.00 -7.92 -6.41
CA GLY A 102 0.70 -8.36 -5.90
C GLY A 102 0.51 -7.96 -4.43
N CYS A 103 -0.74 -8.03 -3.96
CA CYS A 103 -1.08 -7.78 -2.57
C CYS A 103 -1.64 -9.05 -1.93
N VAL A 104 -1.34 -9.26 -0.65
CA VAL A 104 -1.79 -10.43 0.12
C VAL A 104 -3.28 -10.31 0.43
N ASP A 105 -4.00 -11.40 0.16
CA ASP A 105 -5.36 -11.59 0.67
C ASP A 105 -5.29 -12.15 2.09
N VAL A 106 -5.55 -11.28 3.07
CA VAL A 106 -5.58 -11.64 4.49
C VAL A 106 -6.52 -12.83 4.74
N LYS A 107 -7.60 -13.01 3.97
CA LYS A 107 -8.51 -14.15 4.13
C LYS A 107 -7.85 -15.48 3.78
N LYS A 108 -6.99 -15.52 2.75
CA LYS A 108 -6.23 -16.73 2.42
C LYS A 108 -5.24 -17.05 3.53
N LEU A 109 -4.57 -16.03 4.05
CA LEU A 109 -3.63 -16.19 5.15
C LEU A 109 -4.32 -16.65 6.45
N SER A 110 -5.45 -16.05 6.81
CA SER A 110 -6.22 -16.42 8.01
C SER A 110 -6.72 -17.87 7.97
N LYS A 111 -7.03 -18.42 6.79
CA LYS A 111 -7.40 -19.83 6.62
C LYS A 111 -6.26 -20.78 6.99
N GLU A 112 -5.04 -20.46 6.55
CA GLU A 112 -3.83 -21.24 6.88
C GLU A 112 -3.48 -21.16 8.37
N LEU A 113 -3.73 -20.00 8.99
CA LEU A 113 -3.45 -19.76 10.40
C LEU A 113 -4.47 -20.39 11.35
N LYS A 114 -5.64 -20.82 10.86
CA LYS A 114 -6.71 -21.48 11.65
C LYS A 114 -7.10 -20.73 12.93
N GLY A 115 -7.09 -19.40 12.88
CA GLY A 115 -7.48 -18.54 14.01
C GLY A 115 -6.37 -18.21 15.01
N GLU A 116 -5.11 -18.57 14.73
CA GLU A 116 -3.98 -18.11 15.54
C GLU A 116 -3.68 -16.62 15.33
N GLU A 117 -3.35 -15.94 16.43
CA GLU A 117 -2.94 -14.55 16.43
C GLU A 117 -1.52 -14.40 15.87
N VAL A 118 -1.36 -13.47 14.92
CA VAL A 118 -0.09 -13.17 14.27
C VAL A 118 0.67 -12.13 15.07
N ALA A 119 1.89 -12.48 15.49
CA ALA A 119 2.79 -11.57 16.18
C ALA A 119 3.64 -10.76 15.19
N ALA A 120 4.12 -11.38 14.12
CA ALA A 120 4.92 -10.71 13.11
C ALA A 120 4.81 -11.40 11.75
N VAL A 121 5.04 -10.63 10.68
CA VAL A 121 5.14 -11.12 9.31
C VAL A 121 6.39 -10.55 8.66
N SER A 122 7.14 -11.40 7.97
CA SER A 122 8.24 -10.97 7.11
C SER A 122 8.06 -11.54 5.69
N PHE A 123 8.59 -10.80 4.72
CA PHE A 123 8.48 -11.11 3.31
C PHE A 123 9.87 -11.30 2.73
N ASP A 124 10.10 -12.45 2.10
CA ASP A 124 11.34 -12.76 1.38
C ASP A 124 11.03 -13.09 -0.07
N GLY A 125 10.55 -12.07 -0.81
CA GLY A 125 10.28 -12.13 -2.25
C GLY A 125 9.17 -13.11 -2.66
N ASP A 126 9.50 -14.40 -2.63
CA ASP A 126 8.64 -15.51 -3.03
C ASP A 126 8.00 -16.22 -1.83
N GLU A 127 8.45 -15.92 -0.61
CA GLU A 127 7.94 -16.52 0.63
C GLU A 127 7.40 -15.47 1.61
N VAL A 128 6.33 -15.84 2.31
CA VAL A 128 5.76 -15.11 3.44
C VAL A 128 5.98 -15.94 4.69
N VAL A 129 6.69 -15.35 5.65
CA VAL A 129 6.97 -15.97 6.94
C VAL A 129 6.09 -15.31 7.99
N VAL A 130 5.19 -16.10 8.58
CA VAL A 130 4.30 -15.65 9.64
C VAL A 130 4.71 -16.27 10.96
N GLN A 131 4.89 -15.43 11.97
CA GLN A 131 5.16 -15.84 13.34
C GLN A 131 3.89 -15.68 14.16
N THR A 132 3.43 -16.77 14.76
CA THR A 132 2.38 -16.77 15.78
C THR A 132 3.02 -17.04 17.14
N LYS A 133 2.23 -16.98 18.22
CA LYS A 133 2.69 -17.33 19.57
C LYS A 133 3.27 -18.75 19.68
N ASN A 134 2.79 -19.68 18.86
CA ASN A 134 3.08 -21.11 19.01
C ASN A 134 3.90 -21.70 17.87
N LYS A 135 3.92 -21.07 16.69
CA LYS A 135 4.58 -21.61 15.50
C LYS A 135 5.10 -20.54 14.55
N LYS A 136 6.03 -20.94 13.71
CA LYS A 136 6.48 -20.20 12.52
C LYS A 136 5.96 -20.93 11.29
N LEU A 137 5.26 -20.24 10.42
CA LEU A 137 4.69 -20.78 9.19
C LEU A 137 5.30 -20.05 7.99
N THR A 138 5.81 -20.80 7.02
CA THR A 138 6.30 -20.26 5.75
C THR A 138 5.34 -20.68 4.64
N LEU A 139 4.86 -19.72 3.86
CA LEU A 139 3.90 -19.94 2.78
C LEU A 139 4.39 -19.27 1.49
N PRO A 140 4.16 -19.87 0.31
CA PRO A 140 4.48 -19.23 -0.96
C PRO A 140 3.64 -17.96 -1.17
N PHE A 141 4.30 -16.86 -1.54
CA PHE A 141 3.65 -15.57 -1.78
C PHE A 141 2.55 -15.66 -2.85
N LYS A 142 2.82 -16.39 -3.93
CA LYS A 142 1.89 -16.62 -5.05
C LYS A 142 0.55 -17.23 -4.64
N ASP A 143 0.51 -18.01 -3.56
CA ASP A 143 -0.70 -18.69 -3.10
C ASP A 143 -1.54 -17.77 -2.19
N LEU A 144 -0.92 -16.71 -1.67
CA LEU A 144 -1.51 -15.75 -0.74
C LEU A 144 -2.01 -14.47 -1.39
N VAL A 145 -1.58 -14.15 -2.61
CA VAL A 145 -2.04 -12.93 -3.29
C VAL A 145 -3.52 -12.97 -3.67
N PHE A 146 -4.15 -11.80 -3.80
CA PHE A 146 -5.49 -11.72 -4.40
C PHE A 146 -5.50 -12.31 -5.82
N ASP A 147 -6.61 -12.95 -6.20
CA ASP A 147 -6.75 -13.56 -7.53
C ASP A 147 -6.58 -12.55 -8.66
N LYS A 148 -7.03 -11.31 -8.45
CA LYS A 148 -6.85 -10.19 -9.40
C LYS A 148 -5.39 -9.82 -9.67
N CYS A 149 -4.46 -10.20 -8.79
CA CYS A 149 -3.04 -9.89 -8.92
C CYS A 149 -2.30 -10.89 -9.81
N ILE A 150 -2.78 -12.15 -9.90
CA ILE A 150 -2.07 -13.26 -10.57
C ILE A 150 -1.83 -12.98 -12.07
N GLY A 151 -2.77 -12.28 -12.72
CA GLY A 151 -2.67 -11.90 -14.13
C GLY A 151 -2.48 -10.40 -14.36
N CYS A 152 -1.96 -9.66 -13.39
CA CYS A 152 -1.85 -8.20 -13.52
C CYS A 152 -0.86 -7.81 -14.64
N PRO A 153 -1.29 -7.03 -15.65
CA PRO A 153 -0.40 -6.56 -16.72
C PRO A 153 0.44 -5.33 -16.29
N TYR A 154 0.29 -4.87 -15.04
CA TYR A 154 0.97 -3.69 -14.48
C TYR A 154 1.66 -4.03 -13.14
N PRO A 155 2.72 -4.87 -13.16
CA PRO A 155 3.51 -5.19 -11.97
C PRO A 155 4.43 -4.04 -11.53
#